data_AF-A0AA86SEC3-F1
#
_entry.id   AF-A0AA86SEC3-F1
#
_cell.length_a   1.000
_cell.length_b   1.000
_cell.length_c   1.000
_cell.angle_alpha   90.00
_cell.angle_beta   90.00
_cell.angle_gamma   90.00
#
_symmetry.space_group_name_H-M   'P 1'
#
loop_
_entity.id
_entity.type
_entity.pdbx_description
1 polymer ?
#
loop_
_entity_poly.entity_id
_entity_poly.type
_entity_poly.pdbx_seq_one_letter_code
_entity_poly.pdbx_strand_id
1 'polypeptide(L)'
;MFGLIGNKGHKIKGTMVIMRKNVLDINSITSVSGVIGTGINIIGGVVDVVTALASHISIQLISSTKTDAQGKGKVGKATNLRGQVSLPTLGAGEDAYDVHFEWDSDFGIPGAFYIKNFMQVEFYLKSLVLEDIPNHGTIHFVCNSWVYNSKVYKTDRIFFANNTYLPSETPAALVKYREEELNTVRGDGTGERKEWDRIYDYDVYNDLGNPDSNEKYARPVLGGSALPYPRRGRTGRGKTKKDPNSEKPSDFVYLPRDEAFGHLKSSDFLTYGLKSVAQDVLPVLTDAFDGNVLSLEFDNFAEVHKLYEGGITLPTNFLSKIAPLPVIKEIFRTDGEQFLKYPPPKVMQVNKSAWMTDEEFARETIAGVNPNVIKILEFERTLLFKYEIAILIHHMLNLSQEFPPRSKLDTQAYGDHTSIITKEHLEPNLGGLTVEQAISSKKLFILDHHDYLIPYLRRINSATTKTYATRTIFFLKSDGTLTPLAIELSKPHPQGDEYGPLGEVYVPSSEGVEAYIWLLAKAYVVVNDSCYHQLVSHWLNTHAVVEPFIIATNRQLSVVHPIYKLLFPHYRDTMNINSLARKALVNADGIIEKTFLWGRYALEMSAVIYKDWSLHDQALPNDLVKR
;
A
#
# COMPACT_ATOMS: atom_id res chain seq x y z
N MET A 1 -15.07 47.07 57.87
CA MET A 1 -14.78 45.61 57.84
C MET A 1 -14.96 45.17 56.39
N PHE A 2 -13.87 45.13 55.62
CA PHE A 2 -13.86 44.77 54.20
C PHE A 2 -14.12 43.26 54.08
N GLY A 3 -15.28 42.87 53.56
CA GLY A 3 -15.59 41.48 53.23
C GLY A 3 -14.93 41.11 51.90
N LEU A 4 -13.92 40.24 51.97
CA LEU A 4 -13.32 39.53 50.83
C LEU A 4 -14.41 38.72 50.11
N ILE A 5 -14.95 39.23 49.01
CA ILE A 5 -15.65 38.41 48.02
C ILE A 5 -14.57 37.68 47.22
N GLY A 6 -14.23 36.47 47.68
CA GLY A 6 -13.34 35.57 46.96
C GLY A 6 -13.91 35.28 45.58
N ASN A 7 -13.12 35.58 44.56
CA ASN A 7 -13.38 35.29 43.15
C ASN A 7 -13.52 33.76 42.99
N LYS A 8 -14.75 33.22 42.99
CA LYS A 8 -14.99 31.80 42.71
C LYS A 8 -14.64 31.56 41.24
N GLY A 9 -13.49 30.96 40.98
CA GLY A 9 -13.00 30.67 39.63
C GLY A 9 -14.07 29.97 38.79
N HIS A 10 -14.27 30.46 37.56
CA HIS A 10 -15.18 29.86 36.60
C HIS A 10 -14.65 28.47 36.21
N LYS A 11 -15.55 27.52 35.91
CA LYS A 11 -15.17 26.16 35.53
C LYS A 11 -15.63 25.90 34.11
N ILE A 12 -14.72 25.49 33.24
CA ILE A 12 -15.05 24.98 31.90
C ILE A 12 -15.37 23.50 32.04
N LYS A 13 -16.57 23.11 31.59
CA LYS A 13 -16.93 21.70 31.45
C LYS A 13 -16.34 21.15 30.17
N GLY A 14 -15.75 19.95 30.25
CA GLY A 14 -15.29 19.21 29.09
C GLY A 14 -15.69 17.75 29.14
N THR A 15 -15.84 17.16 27.97
CA THR A 15 -16.13 15.73 27.80
C THR A 15 -15.06 15.11 26.91
N MET A 16 -14.37 14.12 27.45
CA MET A 16 -13.31 13.38 26.77
C MET A 16 -13.83 12.01 26.35
N VAL A 17 -13.59 11.63 25.10
CA VAL A 17 -13.97 10.30 24.57
C VAL A 17 -12.72 9.47 24.33
N ILE A 18 -12.70 8.25 24.85
CA ILE A 18 -11.59 7.29 24.68
C ILE A 18 -12.11 5.92 24.26
N MET A 19 -11.21 5.08 23.75
CA MET A 19 -11.41 3.65 23.56
C MET A 19 -10.29 2.89 24.27
N ARG A 20 -10.64 1.78 24.93
CA ARG A 20 -9.68 0.94 25.63
C ARG A 20 -8.92 0.06 24.63
N LYS A 21 -7.68 -0.34 24.95
CA LYS A 21 -6.83 -1.15 24.07
C LYS A 21 -7.54 -2.41 23.53
N ASN A 22 -8.20 -3.15 24.41
CA ASN A 22 -8.88 -4.41 24.10
C ASN A 22 -10.07 -4.28 23.12
N VAL A 23 -10.55 -3.06 22.88
CA VAL A 23 -11.62 -2.79 21.89
C VAL A 23 -11.05 -2.74 20.47
N LEU A 24 -9.80 -2.32 20.32
CA LEU A 24 -9.16 -2.05 19.03
C LEU A 24 -8.06 -3.08 18.66
N ASP A 25 -7.63 -3.91 19.60
CA ASP A 25 -6.66 -4.99 19.43
C ASP A 25 -7.24 -6.33 19.88
N ILE A 26 -8.09 -6.95 19.04
CA ILE A 26 -8.78 -8.21 19.35
C ILE A 26 -7.79 -9.39 19.48
N ASN A 27 -6.61 -9.30 18.88
CA ASN A 27 -5.59 -10.36 18.95
C ASN A 27 -4.94 -10.46 20.33
N SER A 28 -5.00 -9.42 21.17
CA SER A 28 -4.55 -9.51 22.57
C SER A 28 -5.42 -10.47 23.40
N ILE A 29 -6.65 -10.77 22.94
CA ILE A 29 -7.62 -11.64 23.63
C ILE A 29 -7.44 -13.12 23.22
N THR A 30 -6.84 -13.41 22.06
CA THR A 30 -6.78 -14.78 21.50
C THR A 30 -5.43 -15.48 21.63
N SER A 31 -4.36 -14.79 22.04
CA SER A 31 -3.07 -15.44 22.28
C SER A 31 -3.07 -16.22 23.60
N VAL A 32 -2.57 -17.46 23.59
CA VAL A 32 -2.45 -18.32 24.79
C VAL A 32 -1.56 -17.66 25.85
N SER A 33 -0.64 -16.77 25.44
CA SER A 33 0.15 -15.89 26.29
C SER A 33 -0.65 -14.72 26.88
N GLY A 34 -1.68 -14.23 26.17
CA GLY A 34 -2.61 -13.20 26.64
C GLY A 34 -3.54 -13.69 27.72
N VAL A 35 -3.95 -14.97 27.67
CA VAL A 35 -4.78 -15.59 28.73
C VAL A 35 -4.01 -15.78 30.05
N ILE A 36 -2.68 -15.94 29.98
CA ILE A 36 -1.84 -16.21 31.17
C ILE A 36 -1.07 -14.95 31.64
N GLY A 37 -0.81 -13.99 30.74
CA GLY A 37 -0.11 -12.74 31.06
C GLY A 37 -0.99 -11.63 31.63
N THR A 38 -2.31 -11.71 31.47
CA THR A 38 -3.26 -10.79 32.10
C THR A 38 -3.87 -11.40 33.36
N GLY A 39 -3.03 -11.69 34.34
CA GLY A 39 -3.45 -12.02 35.71
C GLY A 39 -4.11 -10.83 36.42
N ILE A 40 -5.17 -10.29 35.83
CA ILE A 40 -6.16 -9.47 36.50
C ILE A 40 -7.44 -10.28 36.43
N ASN A 41 -7.85 -10.82 37.58
CA ASN A 41 -9.20 -11.33 37.79
C ASN A 41 -10.21 -10.22 37.41
N ILE A 42 -10.73 -10.23 36.18
CA ILE A 42 -11.89 -9.42 35.79
C ILE A 42 -13.14 -10.21 36.15
N ILE A 43 -13.32 -10.44 37.45
CA ILE A 43 -14.61 -10.76 38.09
C ILE A 43 -14.80 -9.78 39.26
N GLY A 44 -14.44 -8.52 39.06
CA GLY A 44 -14.64 -7.41 39.99
C GLY A 44 -15.39 -6.28 39.28
N GLY A 45 -16.47 -5.79 39.91
CA GLY A 45 -17.52 -5.00 39.26
C GLY A 45 -17.07 -3.72 38.55
N VAL A 46 -17.88 -3.32 37.58
CA VAL A 46 -17.83 -2.11 36.74
C VAL A 46 -17.46 -0.82 37.50
N VAL A 47 -17.70 -0.76 38.82
CA VAL A 47 -17.52 0.42 39.67
C VAL A 47 -16.04 0.68 40.07
N ASP A 48 -15.22 -0.36 40.26
CA ASP A 48 -13.81 -0.19 40.70
C ASP A 48 -12.87 0.25 39.57
N VAL A 49 -13.16 -0.15 38.32
CA VAL A 49 -12.35 0.20 37.14
C VAL A 49 -12.56 1.65 36.70
N VAL A 50 -13.79 2.16 36.83
CA VAL A 50 -14.17 3.53 36.44
C VAL A 50 -13.49 4.58 37.34
N THR A 51 -13.37 4.29 38.64
CA THR A 51 -12.73 5.18 39.62
C THR A 51 -11.21 5.20 39.48
N ALA A 52 -10.60 4.08 39.03
CA ALA A 52 -9.17 3.98 38.79
C ALA A 52 -8.70 4.76 37.54
N LEU A 53 -9.45 4.74 36.43
CA LEU A 53 -9.10 5.48 35.21
C LEU A 53 -9.05 7.00 35.44
N ALA A 54 -10.00 7.53 36.21
CA ALA A 54 -10.23 8.96 36.28
C ALA A 54 -9.10 9.73 36.99
N SER A 55 -8.48 9.11 38.01
CA SER A 55 -7.40 9.70 38.80
C SER A 55 -6.00 9.59 38.16
N HIS A 56 -5.86 8.80 37.09
CA HIS A 56 -4.57 8.49 36.46
C HIS A 56 -4.36 9.16 35.10
N ILE A 57 -5.30 10.01 34.66
CA ILE A 57 -5.16 10.82 33.45
C ILE A 57 -5.19 12.28 33.85
N SER A 58 -4.12 13.02 33.52
CA SER A 58 -4.00 14.45 33.79
C SER A 58 -4.01 15.25 32.51
N ILE A 59 -4.82 16.32 32.49
CA ILE A 59 -5.04 17.18 31.33
C ILE A 59 -4.75 18.62 31.71
N GLN A 60 -4.06 19.36 30.83
CA GLN A 60 -3.78 20.78 31.01
C GLN A 60 -4.14 21.54 29.74
N LEU A 61 -5.10 22.48 29.83
CA LEU A 61 -5.43 23.36 28.70
C LEU A 61 -4.27 24.31 28.39
N ILE A 62 -4.16 24.71 27.14
CA ILE A 62 -3.18 25.68 26.64
C ILE A 62 -3.93 26.79 25.92
N SER A 63 -3.67 28.04 26.32
CA SER A 63 -4.30 29.22 25.74
C SER A 63 -3.79 29.52 24.33
N SER A 64 -4.69 29.86 23.41
CA SER A 64 -4.38 30.37 22.08
C SER A 64 -4.30 31.90 22.00
N THR A 65 -4.68 32.60 23.06
CA THR A 65 -4.85 34.07 23.05
C THR A 65 -4.05 34.81 24.11
N LYS A 66 -3.57 34.11 25.14
CA LYS A 66 -2.74 34.69 26.21
C LYS A 66 -1.44 33.93 26.33
N THR A 67 -0.35 34.65 26.45
CA THR A 67 1.00 34.08 26.55
C THR A 67 1.56 34.17 27.97
N ASP A 68 2.51 33.29 28.27
CA ASP A 68 3.46 33.43 29.35
C ASP A 68 4.59 34.43 28.99
N ALA A 69 5.56 34.58 29.89
CA ALA A 69 6.70 35.48 29.71
C ALA A 69 7.62 35.07 28.54
N GLN A 70 7.55 33.82 28.09
CA GLN A 70 8.31 33.27 26.98
C GLN A 70 7.55 33.39 25.65
N GLY A 71 6.32 33.96 25.65
CA GLY A 71 5.49 34.08 24.46
C GLY A 71 4.79 32.78 24.06
N LYS A 72 4.80 31.73 24.89
CA LYS A 72 4.02 30.51 24.68
C LYS A 72 2.64 30.67 25.32
N GLY A 73 1.63 30.02 24.77
CA GLY A 73 0.29 29.97 25.37
C GLY A 73 0.33 29.56 26.84
N LYS A 74 -0.36 30.30 27.71
CA LYS A 74 -0.46 29.97 29.13
C LYS A 74 -0.96 28.53 29.29
N VAL A 75 -0.31 27.77 30.17
CA VAL A 75 -0.70 26.38 30.50
C VAL A 75 -1.52 26.40 31.78
N GLY A 76 -2.68 25.75 31.75
CA GLY A 76 -3.61 25.66 32.87
C GLY A 76 -3.15 24.66 33.94
N LYS A 77 -3.90 24.60 35.04
CA LYS A 77 -3.65 23.61 36.09
C LYS A 77 -3.95 22.19 35.60
N ALA A 78 -3.15 21.24 36.10
CA ALA A 78 -3.39 19.81 35.91
C ALA A 78 -4.77 19.43 36.46
N THR A 79 -5.60 18.85 35.59
CA THR A 79 -6.97 18.47 35.91
C THR A 79 -7.16 17.00 35.56
N ASN A 80 -7.66 16.24 36.52
CA ASN A 80 -7.99 14.83 36.33
C ASN A 80 -9.43 14.67 35.85
N LEU A 81 -9.74 13.52 35.26
CA LEU A 81 -11.12 13.17 34.95
C LEU A 81 -11.89 12.96 36.27
N ARG A 82 -13.21 13.14 36.23
CA ARG A 82 -14.06 12.96 37.40
C ARG A 82 -14.79 11.63 37.39
N GLY A 83 -15.48 11.31 36.31
CA GLY A 83 -16.29 10.11 36.20
C GLY A 83 -16.77 9.88 34.78
N GLN A 84 -17.23 8.66 34.51
CA GLN A 84 -17.80 8.28 33.23
C GLN A 84 -19.16 8.93 33.04
N VAL A 85 -19.45 9.38 31.83
CA VAL A 85 -20.74 9.91 31.41
C VAL A 85 -21.30 9.10 30.26
N SER A 86 -22.63 9.03 30.19
CA SER A 86 -23.33 8.41 29.06
C SER A 86 -23.69 9.49 28.06
N LEU A 87 -23.31 9.29 26.80
CA LEU A 87 -23.73 10.13 25.68
C LEU A 87 -24.52 9.26 24.69
N PRO A 88 -25.66 9.75 24.17
CA PRO A 88 -26.53 8.96 23.28
C PRO A 88 -25.89 8.63 21.92
N THR A 89 -24.81 9.31 21.54
CA THR A 89 -24.17 9.23 20.23
C THR A 89 -22.81 8.52 20.24
N LEU A 90 -22.46 7.79 21.30
CA LEU A 90 -21.17 7.08 21.37
C LEU A 90 -21.12 5.94 20.36
N GLY A 91 -19.97 5.83 19.67
CA GLY A 91 -19.65 4.69 18.84
C GLY A 91 -19.41 3.42 19.66
N ALA A 92 -19.37 2.28 18.97
CA ALA A 92 -19.12 0.99 19.60
C ALA A 92 -17.76 0.98 20.32
N GLY A 93 -17.78 0.67 21.63
CA GLY A 93 -16.58 0.55 22.46
C GLY A 93 -15.94 1.89 22.88
N GLU A 94 -16.64 3.01 22.67
CA GLU A 94 -16.25 4.33 23.18
C GLU A 94 -16.78 4.57 24.60
N ASP A 95 -15.92 5.11 25.46
CA ASP A 95 -16.27 5.58 26.80
C ASP A 95 -16.09 7.11 26.87
N ALA A 96 -17.08 7.83 27.42
CA ALA A 96 -16.98 9.27 27.66
C ALA A 96 -16.75 9.59 29.14
N TYR A 97 -15.92 10.60 29.41
CA TYR A 97 -15.56 11.04 30.76
C TYR A 97 -15.69 12.55 30.91
N ASP A 98 -16.24 12.96 32.04
CA ASP A 98 -16.32 14.37 32.41
C ASP A 98 -15.01 14.88 33.02
N VAL A 99 -14.63 16.10 32.64
CA VAL A 99 -13.52 16.86 33.18
C VAL A 99 -13.94 18.31 33.37
N HIS A 100 -13.43 18.97 34.41
CA HIS A 100 -13.78 20.37 34.69
C HIS A 100 -12.53 21.17 34.99
N PHE A 101 -12.20 22.10 34.11
CA PHE A 101 -11.00 22.91 34.20
C PHE A 101 -11.27 24.19 34.98
N GLU A 102 -10.37 24.56 35.88
CA GLU A 102 -10.34 25.92 36.43
C GLU A 102 -9.94 26.88 35.31
N TRP A 103 -10.74 27.92 35.13
CA TRP A 103 -10.54 28.90 34.09
C TRP A 103 -10.92 30.30 34.58
N ASP A 104 -10.13 31.29 34.18
CA ASP A 104 -10.43 32.69 34.38
C ASP A 104 -10.16 33.48 33.08
N SER A 105 -10.63 34.72 33.05
CA SER A 105 -10.43 35.61 31.90
C SER A 105 -8.96 35.88 31.58
N ASP A 106 -8.06 35.72 32.56
CA ASP A 106 -6.62 35.95 32.40
C ASP A 106 -5.94 34.77 31.69
N PHE A 107 -6.56 33.60 31.68
CA PHE A 107 -6.15 32.45 30.87
C PHE A 107 -6.47 32.65 29.38
N GLY A 108 -7.61 33.26 29.03
CA GLY A 108 -8.04 33.44 27.64
C GLY A 108 -8.60 32.16 27.01
N ILE A 109 -8.69 32.10 25.68
CA ILE A 109 -9.36 31.00 24.96
C ILE A 109 -8.45 29.77 24.85
N PRO A 110 -8.89 28.56 25.23
CA PRO A 110 -8.15 27.32 24.99
C PRO A 110 -8.01 27.02 23.49
N GLY A 111 -6.83 26.57 23.04
CA GLY A 111 -6.63 26.12 21.65
C GLY A 111 -5.73 24.89 21.50
N ALA A 112 -5.14 24.41 22.59
CA ALA A 112 -4.46 23.12 22.66
C ALA A 112 -4.61 22.54 24.07
N PHE A 113 -4.21 21.28 24.28
CA PHE A 113 -4.05 20.72 25.62
C PHE A 113 -2.92 19.69 25.66
N TYR A 114 -2.31 19.55 26.84
CA TYR A 114 -1.45 18.41 27.18
C TYR A 114 -2.25 17.30 27.85
N ILE A 115 -1.84 16.06 27.62
CA ILE A 115 -2.35 14.88 28.32
C ILE A 115 -1.23 13.96 28.80
N LYS A 116 -1.38 13.46 30.02
CA LYS A 116 -0.52 12.44 30.63
C LYS A 116 -1.35 11.24 31.04
N ASN A 117 -0.93 10.07 30.62
CA ASN A 117 -1.44 8.79 31.10
C ASN A 117 -0.47 8.21 32.14
N PHE A 118 -0.90 8.06 33.37
CA PHE A 118 -0.12 7.43 34.44
C PHE A 118 -0.42 5.93 34.63
N MET A 119 -1.39 5.40 33.86
CA MET A 119 -1.71 3.97 33.85
C MET A 119 -0.63 3.16 33.13
N GLN A 120 -0.50 1.89 33.47
CA GLN A 120 0.43 0.99 32.77
C GLN A 120 0.03 0.72 31.32
N VAL A 121 -1.27 0.69 31.04
CA VAL A 121 -1.84 0.37 29.73
C VAL A 121 -2.20 1.66 28.99
N GLU A 122 -1.96 1.68 27.68
CA GLU A 122 -2.35 2.74 26.78
C GLU A 122 -3.86 2.74 26.48
N PHE A 123 -4.38 3.89 26.04
CA PHE A 123 -5.73 4.01 25.51
C PHE A 123 -5.72 4.83 24.22
N TYR A 124 -6.78 4.71 23.43
CA TYR A 124 -6.96 5.50 22.22
C TYR A 124 -7.83 6.72 22.52
N LEU A 125 -7.26 7.92 22.40
CA LEU A 125 -7.96 9.18 22.62
C LEU A 125 -8.70 9.58 21.34
N LYS A 126 -10.02 9.63 21.38
CA LYS A 126 -10.86 10.04 20.25
C LYS A 126 -10.98 11.55 20.17
N SER A 127 -11.42 12.18 21.25
CA SER A 127 -11.69 13.61 21.27
C SER A 127 -11.74 14.20 22.68
N LEU A 128 -11.63 15.53 22.74
CA LEU A 128 -12.04 16.36 23.86
C LEU A 128 -12.98 17.44 23.33
N VAL A 129 -14.09 17.68 24.01
CA VAL A 129 -15.02 18.79 23.71
C VAL A 129 -15.11 19.68 24.94
N LEU A 130 -14.91 20.98 24.78
CA LEU A 130 -15.12 21.97 25.83
C LEU A 130 -16.41 22.73 25.54
N GLU A 131 -17.32 22.74 26.51
CA GLU A 131 -18.64 23.36 26.39
C GLU A 131 -18.64 24.77 26.98
N ASP A 132 -19.52 25.63 26.45
CA ASP A 132 -19.86 26.94 27.01
C ASP A 132 -18.66 27.87 27.30
N ILE A 133 -17.66 27.91 26.41
CA ILE A 133 -16.54 28.86 26.55
C ILE A 133 -17.06 30.29 26.39
N PRO A 134 -16.85 31.18 27.38
CA PRO A 134 -17.36 32.55 27.33
C PRO A 134 -16.94 33.28 26.04
N ASN A 135 -17.93 33.85 25.33
CA ASN A 135 -17.76 34.57 24.06
C ASN A 135 -17.15 33.76 22.90
N HIS A 136 -17.14 32.42 22.98
CA HIS A 136 -16.61 31.55 21.92
C HIS A 136 -17.50 30.33 21.63
N GLY A 137 -18.23 29.81 22.63
CA GLY A 137 -19.06 28.61 22.47
C GLY A 137 -18.26 27.31 22.62
N THR A 138 -18.62 26.28 21.88
CA THR A 138 -18.00 24.95 22.01
C THR A 138 -16.66 24.87 21.26
N ILE A 139 -15.65 24.24 21.89
CA ILE A 139 -14.35 23.97 21.26
C ILE A 139 -14.15 22.47 21.11
N HIS A 140 -13.82 22.03 19.90
CA HIS A 140 -13.63 20.62 19.58
C HIS A 140 -12.15 20.29 19.35
N PHE A 141 -11.69 19.20 19.92
CA PHE A 141 -10.39 18.60 19.69
C PHE A 141 -10.60 17.20 19.11
N VAL A 142 -10.18 16.99 17.86
CA VAL A 142 -10.22 15.69 17.19
C VAL A 142 -8.84 15.08 17.30
N CYS A 143 -8.69 14.06 18.14
CA CYS A 143 -7.40 13.54 18.56
C CYS A 143 -6.98 12.28 17.80
N ASN A 144 -7.87 11.27 17.78
CA ASN A 144 -7.69 9.97 17.12
C ASN A 144 -6.25 9.40 17.25
N SER A 145 -5.74 9.29 18.47
CA SER A 145 -4.35 8.86 18.72
C SER A 145 -4.18 8.03 19.98
N TRP A 146 -3.23 7.10 19.96
CA TRP A 146 -2.87 6.30 21.13
C TRP A 146 -2.06 7.09 22.15
N VAL A 147 -2.42 7.02 23.43
CA VAL A 147 -1.73 7.67 24.55
C VAL A 147 -1.16 6.62 25.49
N TYR A 148 0.14 6.40 25.38
CA TYR A 148 0.92 5.49 26.23
C TYR A 148 1.25 6.12 27.58
N ASN A 149 1.75 5.30 28.50
CA ASN A 149 2.23 5.76 29.80
C ASN A 149 3.23 6.92 29.63
N SER A 150 3.06 8.01 30.40
CA SER A 150 3.86 9.23 30.26
C SER A 150 5.37 9.01 30.40
N LYS A 151 5.81 7.93 31.06
CA LYS A 151 7.23 7.59 31.22
C LYS A 151 7.93 7.23 29.91
N VAL A 152 7.20 6.83 28.87
CA VAL A 152 7.81 6.47 27.58
C VAL A 152 8.02 7.69 26.67
N TYR A 153 7.34 8.80 26.95
CA TYR A 153 7.44 10.01 26.14
C TYR A 153 8.54 10.93 26.64
N LYS A 154 9.33 11.49 25.69
CA LYS A 154 10.31 12.54 25.98
C LYS A 154 9.64 13.89 26.27
N THR A 155 8.50 14.14 25.61
CA THR A 155 7.69 15.35 25.71
C THR A 155 6.23 14.98 25.92
N ASP A 156 5.50 15.81 26.66
CA ASP A 156 4.09 15.57 26.92
C ASP A 156 3.27 15.59 25.61
N ARG A 157 2.27 14.71 25.52
CA ARG A 157 1.41 14.62 24.34
C ARG A 157 0.54 15.86 24.24
N ILE A 158 0.64 16.57 23.11
CA ILE A 158 -0.13 17.77 22.81
C ILE A 158 -1.17 17.50 21.72
N PHE A 159 -2.35 18.11 21.88
CA PHE A 159 -3.43 18.08 20.89
C PHE A 159 -3.96 19.49 20.66
N PHE A 160 -4.26 19.83 19.40
CA PHE A 160 -4.76 21.14 19.00
C PHE A 160 -6.27 21.11 18.75
N ALA A 161 -6.93 22.25 18.96
CA ALA A 161 -8.32 22.43 18.55
C ALA A 161 -8.46 22.24 17.04
N ASN A 162 -9.66 21.91 16.58
CA ASN A 162 -9.94 21.57 15.18
C ASN A 162 -9.90 22.76 14.21
N ASN A 163 -9.52 23.96 14.67
CA ASN A 163 -9.27 25.12 13.82
C ASN A 163 -8.15 24.83 12.80
N THR A 164 -8.17 25.56 11.68
CA THR A 164 -7.23 25.41 10.57
C THR A 164 -6.43 26.69 10.38
N TYR A 165 -5.11 26.57 10.29
CA TYR A 165 -4.21 27.72 10.17
C TYR A 165 -3.07 27.44 9.20
N LEU A 166 -2.81 28.36 8.28
CA LEU A 166 -1.48 28.50 7.68
C LEU A 166 -0.44 28.84 8.76
N PRO A 167 0.86 28.61 8.53
CA PRO A 167 1.89 29.01 9.48
C PRO A 167 1.79 30.50 9.90
N SER A 168 1.53 31.39 8.94
CA SER A 168 1.36 32.84 9.16
C SER A 168 0.10 33.22 9.93
N GLU A 169 -0.89 32.34 9.99
CA GLU A 169 -2.19 32.58 10.64
C GLU A 169 -2.28 31.89 12.00
N THR A 170 -1.24 31.16 12.39
CA THR A 170 -1.23 30.46 13.67
C THR A 170 -1.27 31.49 14.80
N PRO A 171 -2.20 31.39 15.77
CA PRO A 171 -2.22 32.30 16.91
C PRO A 171 -0.84 32.37 17.56
N ALA A 172 -0.33 33.58 17.82
CA ALA A 172 1.05 33.80 18.26
C ALA A 172 1.45 32.91 19.46
N ALA A 173 0.50 32.69 20.37
CA ALA A 173 0.64 31.83 21.54
C ALA A 173 0.87 30.33 21.21
N LEU A 174 0.43 29.86 20.05
CA LEU A 174 0.53 28.46 19.62
C LEU A 174 1.70 28.19 18.65
N VAL A 175 2.37 29.23 18.13
CA VAL A 175 3.43 29.08 17.12
C VAL A 175 4.55 28.15 17.60
N LYS A 176 5.03 28.34 18.83
CA LYS A 176 6.10 27.51 19.41
C LYS A 176 5.67 26.05 19.62
N TYR A 177 4.45 25.83 20.11
CA TYR A 177 3.91 24.48 20.29
C TYR A 177 3.75 23.73 18.97
N ARG A 178 3.30 24.44 17.92
CA ARG A 178 3.19 23.90 16.56
C ARG A 178 4.53 23.39 16.05
N GLU A 179 5.59 24.17 16.24
CA GLU A 179 6.95 23.81 15.79
C GLU A 179 7.57 22.69 16.64
N GLU A 180 7.37 22.73 17.96
CA GLU A 180 7.85 21.69 18.88
C GLU A 180 7.22 20.31 18.59
N GLU A 181 5.93 20.24 18.26
CA GLU A 181 5.28 18.99 17.84
C GLU A 181 5.87 18.49 16.51
N LEU A 182 6.09 19.38 15.52
CA LEU A 182 6.76 19.00 14.26
C LEU A 182 8.17 18.45 14.49
N ASN A 183 8.94 19.06 15.40
CA ASN A 183 10.25 18.53 15.80
C ASN A 183 10.14 17.15 16.46
N THR A 184 9.12 16.95 17.31
CA THR A 184 8.88 15.67 17.98
C THR A 184 8.59 14.55 16.98
N VAL A 185 7.72 14.79 15.99
CA VAL A 185 7.36 13.79 14.97
C VAL A 185 8.45 13.60 13.90
N ARG A 186 9.35 14.56 13.71
CA ARG A 186 10.53 14.41 12.84
C ARG A 186 11.60 13.50 13.45
N GLY A 187 11.76 13.54 14.77
CA GLY A 187 12.86 12.87 15.47
C GLY A 187 14.24 13.40 15.04
N ASP A 188 15.27 12.61 15.31
CA ASP A 188 16.68 12.99 15.09
C ASP A 188 17.41 12.13 14.04
N GLY A 189 16.69 11.21 13.37
CA GLY A 189 17.26 10.30 12.37
C GLY A 189 18.09 9.13 12.91
N THR A 190 18.15 8.95 14.23
CA THR A 190 18.98 7.92 14.88
C THR A 190 18.15 6.92 15.67
N GLY A 191 18.77 5.85 16.18
CA GLY A 191 18.14 4.85 17.07
C GLY A 191 17.19 3.88 16.37
N GLU A 192 16.86 2.81 17.09
CA GLU A 192 15.79 1.87 16.72
C GLU A 192 14.44 2.44 17.14
N ARG A 193 13.43 2.28 16.29
CA ARG A 193 12.07 2.73 16.55
C ARG A 193 11.31 1.78 17.46
N LYS A 194 10.53 2.34 18.38
CA LYS A 194 9.74 1.61 19.38
C LYS A 194 8.24 1.73 19.10
N GLU A 195 7.45 0.82 19.65
CA GLU A 195 6.00 0.73 19.41
C GLU A 195 5.25 2.05 19.65
N TRP A 196 5.61 2.80 20.69
CA TRP A 196 4.98 4.08 21.03
C TRP A 196 5.54 5.29 20.26
N ASP A 197 6.58 5.12 19.45
CA ASP A 197 7.20 6.23 18.72
C ASP A 197 6.24 6.75 17.63
N ARG A 198 6.13 8.08 17.53
CA ARG A 198 5.40 8.80 16.47
C ARG A 198 6.37 9.48 15.51
N ILE A 199 7.52 8.85 15.25
CA ILE A 199 8.63 9.43 14.49
C ILE A 199 8.53 9.00 13.03
N TYR A 200 8.32 9.96 12.14
CA TYR A 200 8.29 9.76 10.70
C TYR A 200 9.64 10.13 10.12
N ASP A 201 10.31 9.19 9.46
CA ASP A 201 11.57 9.46 8.76
C ASP A 201 11.76 8.48 7.60
N TYR A 202 12.72 8.77 6.73
CA TYR A 202 12.95 8.02 5.50
C TYR A 202 14.08 7.02 5.64
N ASP A 203 13.96 5.91 4.93
CA ASP A 203 15.06 4.97 4.71
C ASP A 203 14.86 4.24 3.36
N VAL A 204 15.90 3.57 2.89
CA VAL A 204 15.90 2.80 1.64
C VAL A 204 15.30 1.41 1.86
N TYR A 205 14.92 0.72 0.79
CA TYR A 205 14.48 -0.68 0.88
C TYR A 205 15.71 -1.59 0.97
N ASN A 206 16.25 -1.69 2.18
CA ASN A 206 17.35 -2.58 2.56
C ASN A 206 16.92 -3.63 3.60
N ASP A 207 15.62 -3.74 3.86
CA ASP A 207 15.01 -4.62 4.84
C ASP A 207 14.30 -5.83 4.22
N LEU A 208 14.44 -6.04 2.91
CA LEU A 208 13.80 -7.13 2.17
C LEU A 208 14.60 -8.43 2.20
N GLY A 209 15.93 -8.35 2.35
CA GLY A 209 16.82 -9.51 2.36
C GLY A 209 17.07 -10.08 3.76
N ASN A 210 17.53 -11.33 3.81
CA ASN A 210 18.01 -11.97 5.04
C ASN A 210 19.37 -12.67 4.84
N PRO A 211 20.44 -11.92 4.51
CA PRO A 211 21.74 -12.48 4.17
C PRO A 211 22.37 -13.25 5.34
N ASP A 212 22.14 -12.82 6.59
CA ASP A 212 22.63 -13.49 7.79
C ASP A 212 22.15 -14.95 7.87
N SER A 213 20.89 -15.23 7.50
CA SER A 213 20.33 -16.58 7.42
C SER A 213 20.98 -17.39 6.29
N ASN A 214 20.95 -16.90 5.05
CA ASN A 214 21.55 -17.57 3.90
C ASN A 214 21.81 -16.56 2.76
N GLU A 215 22.91 -16.72 2.02
CA GLU A 215 23.25 -15.87 0.87
C GLU A 215 22.17 -15.86 -0.21
N LYS A 216 21.42 -16.95 -0.38
CA LYS A 216 20.29 -17.00 -1.33
C LYS A 216 19.18 -16.00 -1.01
N TYR A 217 19.09 -15.53 0.23
CA TYR A 217 18.14 -14.52 0.70
C TYR A 217 18.71 -13.10 0.67
N ALA A 218 19.94 -12.90 0.19
CA ALA A 218 20.47 -11.55 -0.06
C ALA A 218 19.69 -10.89 -1.21
N ARG A 219 19.34 -9.61 -1.04
CA ARG A 219 18.64 -8.79 -2.04
C ARG A 219 19.37 -7.45 -2.19
N PRO A 220 19.37 -6.85 -3.39
CA PRO A 220 19.97 -5.54 -3.58
C PRO A 220 19.21 -4.46 -2.78
N VAL A 221 19.92 -3.44 -2.34
CA VAL A 221 19.32 -2.25 -1.72
C VAL A 221 18.68 -1.38 -2.80
N LEU A 222 17.41 -1.01 -2.61
CA LEU A 222 16.67 -0.14 -3.54
C LEU A 222 16.48 1.25 -2.94
N GLY A 223 16.76 2.29 -3.72
CA GLY A 223 16.77 3.69 -3.30
C GLY A 223 18.13 4.38 -3.43
N GLY A 224 19.16 3.67 -3.92
CA GLY A 224 20.47 4.24 -4.26
C GLY A 224 20.53 4.83 -5.67
N SER A 225 21.72 5.22 -6.14
CA SER A 225 21.91 5.74 -7.51
C SER A 225 21.78 4.66 -8.59
N ALA A 226 22.25 3.44 -8.32
CA ALA A 226 22.19 2.33 -9.27
C ALA A 226 20.76 1.79 -9.48
N LEU A 227 20.02 1.66 -8.37
CA LEU A 227 18.63 1.22 -8.32
C LEU A 227 17.81 2.30 -7.60
N PRO A 228 17.42 3.39 -8.30
CA PRO A 228 16.59 4.42 -7.70
C PRO A 228 15.24 3.83 -7.32
N TYR A 229 14.70 4.29 -6.19
CA TYR A 229 13.42 3.82 -5.67
C TYR A 229 12.83 4.83 -4.69
N PRO A 230 11.49 4.86 -4.52
CA PRO A 230 10.85 5.58 -3.44
C PRO A 230 11.45 5.21 -2.08
N ARG A 231 11.41 6.15 -1.13
CA ARG A 231 11.80 5.87 0.26
C ARG A 231 10.63 5.23 1.01
N ARG A 232 10.95 4.45 2.04
CA ARG A 232 9.99 3.88 2.99
C ARG A 232 10.17 4.49 4.37
N GLY A 233 9.27 4.16 5.31
CA GLY A 233 9.39 4.53 6.71
C GLY A 233 10.60 3.89 7.40
N ARG A 234 11.46 4.72 8.01
CA ARG A 234 12.66 4.29 8.74
C ARG A 234 12.29 3.48 9.99
N THR A 235 13.00 2.37 10.21
CA THR A 235 12.78 1.46 11.35
C THR A 235 13.98 1.35 12.29
N GLY A 236 15.20 1.40 11.76
CA GLY A 236 16.42 1.58 12.55
C GLY A 236 16.88 0.37 13.37
N ARG A 237 16.55 -0.87 12.96
CA ARG A 237 16.90 -2.13 13.66
C ARG A 237 18.40 -2.48 13.63
N GLY A 238 19.19 -1.67 12.93
CA GLY A 238 20.62 -1.87 12.75
C GLY A 238 20.97 -2.81 11.59
N LYS A 239 22.26 -2.99 11.35
CA LYS A 239 22.81 -3.63 10.14
C LYS A 239 23.01 -5.14 10.32
N THR A 240 22.80 -5.94 9.28
CA THR A 240 23.14 -7.38 9.31
C THR A 240 24.66 -7.59 9.47
N LYS A 241 25.07 -8.80 9.88
CA LYS A 241 26.49 -9.12 10.08
C LYS A 241 27.21 -9.37 8.75
N LYS A 242 26.56 -10.08 7.82
CA LYS A 242 27.14 -10.46 6.52
C LYS A 242 27.06 -9.34 5.47
N ASP A 243 26.06 -8.47 5.55
CA ASP A 243 25.93 -7.30 4.68
C ASP A 243 25.59 -6.03 5.49
N PRO A 244 26.56 -5.12 5.71
CA PRO A 244 26.32 -3.91 6.48
C PRO A 244 25.38 -2.90 5.80
N ASN A 245 25.00 -3.11 4.54
CA ASN A 245 24.00 -2.29 3.85
C ASN A 245 22.57 -2.78 4.07
N SER A 246 22.38 -4.04 4.47
CA SER A 246 21.08 -4.63 4.79
C SER A 246 20.68 -4.39 6.26
N GLU A 247 19.40 -4.11 6.49
CA GLU A 247 18.83 -3.97 7.84
C GLU A 247 18.47 -5.35 8.43
N LYS A 248 18.67 -5.55 9.74
CA LYS A 248 18.35 -6.81 10.41
C LYS A 248 16.84 -7.12 10.32
N PRO A 249 16.45 -8.38 10.08
CA PRO A 249 15.06 -8.81 10.26
C PRO A 249 14.58 -8.67 11.71
N SER A 250 13.27 -8.55 11.91
CA SER A 250 12.64 -8.57 13.24
C SER A 250 11.20 -9.08 13.16
N ASP A 251 10.76 -9.71 14.25
CA ASP A 251 9.34 -10.08 14.42
C ASP A 251 8.45 -8.85 14.63
N PHE A 252 9.01 -7.76 15.14
CA PHE A 252 8.34 -6.48 15.27
C PHE A 252 8.60 -5.60 14.05
N VAL A 253 7.52 -5.18 13.39
CA VAL A 253 7.56 -4.19 12.30
C VAL A 253 7.12 -2.86 12.88
N TYR A 254 8.07 -1.91 12.95
CA TYR A 254 7.74 -0.56 13.36
C TYR A 254 6.94 0.18 12.29
N LEU A 255 5.95 0.92 12.76
CA LEU A 255 5.32 2.04 12.07
C LEU A 255 5.01 3.13 13.12
N PRO A 256 4.96 4.42 12.73
CA PRO A 256 4.50 5.46 13.62
C PRO A 256 3.16 5.08 14.24
N ARG A 257 3.04 5.18 15.57
CA ARG A 257 1.98 4.46 16.30
C ARG A 257 0.56 4.72 15.81
N ASP A 258 0.28 5.93 15.35
CA ASP A 258 -1.05 6.33 14.88
C ASP A 258 -1.35 5.86 13.44
N GLU A 259 -0.36 5.40 12.69
CA GLU A 259 -0.53 4.71 11.40
C GLU A 259 -0.95 3.23 11.59
N ALA A 260 -0.77 2.68 12.81
CA ALA A 260 -1.33 1.40 13.21
C ALA A 260 -2.78 1.57 13.68
N PHE A 261 -3.66 1.82 12.72
CA PHE A 261 -5.10 1.94 12.96
C PHE A 261 -5.62 0.66 13.64
N GLY A 262 -6.37 0.86 14.73
CA GLY A 262 -7.07 -0.23 15.40
C GLY A 262 -8.37 -0.55 14.68
N HIS A 263 -8.78 -1.80 14.69
CA HIS A 263 -10.01 -2.25 14.03
C HIS A 263 -10.95 -2.90 15.05
N LEU A 264 -12.23 -2.52 14.99
CA LEU A 264 -13.28 -3.06 15.86
C LEU A 264 -13.61 -4.52 15.57
N LYS A 265 -13.22 -5.03 14.39
CA LYS A 265 -13.24 -6.46 14.05
C LYS A 265 -11.91 -6.82 13.41
N SER A 266 -11.39 -7.99 13.74
CA SER A 266 -10.16 -8.51 13.12
C SER A 266 -10.32 -8.75 11.62
N SER A 267 -11.54 -9.04 11.14
CA SER A 267 -11.89 -9.16 9.71
C SER A 267 -11.84 -7.82 8.97
N ASP A 268 -12.08 -6.70 9.66
CA ASP A 268 -12.07 -5.37 9.05
C ASP A 268 -10.65 -4.93 8.63
N PHE A 269 -9.62 -5.70 8.99
CA PHE A 269 -8.24 -5.47 8.58
C PHE A 269 -7.61 -6.68 7.92
N LEU A 270 -7.79 -6.78 6.60
CA LEU A 270 -7.20 -7.79 5.71
C LEU A 270 -5.67 -7.93 5.83
N THR A 271 -5.02 -6.93 6.42
CA THR A 271 -3.57 -6.84 6.66
C THR A 271 -3.07 -7.89 7.67
N TYR A 272 -3.87 -8.27 8.68
CA TYR A 272 -3.57 -9.44 9.51
C TYR A 272 -3.63 -10.72 8.68
N GLY A 273 -4.49 -10.73 7.66
CA GLY A 273 -4.63 -11.82 6.72
C GLY A 273 -3.36 -12.12 5.94
N LEU A 274 -2.66 -11.10 5.43
CA LEU A 274 -1.39 -11.28 4.72
C LEU A 274 -0.35 -12.00 5.58
N LYS A 275 -0.18 -11.57 6.84
CA LYS A 275 0.76 -12.19 7.78
C LYS A 275 0.36 -13.63 8.08
N SER A 276 -0.91 -13.87 8.40
CA SER A 276 -1.39 -15.22 8.69
C SER A 276 -1.31 -16.16 7.48
N VAL A 277 -1.57 -15.67 6.26
CA VAL A 277 -1.38 -16.45 5.05
C VAL A 277 0.08 -16.87 4.91
N ALA A 278 1.02 -15.94 5.07
CA ALA A 278 2.45 -16.23 4.92
C ALA A 278 3.02 -17.15 6.01
N GLN A 279 2.62 -16.94 7.27
CA GLN A 279 3.23 -17.61 8.42
C GLN A 279 2.48 -18.85 8.90
N ASP A 280 1.16 -18.89 8.75
CA ASP A 280 0.32 -19.92 9.34
C ASP A 280 -0.34 -20.82 8.27
N VAL A 281 -0.77 -20.26 7.13
CA VAL A 281 -1.49 -21.01 6.09
C VAL A 281 -0.55 -21.68 5.09
N LEU A 282 0.40 -20.92 4.54
CA LEU A 282 1.30 -21.42 3.50
C LEU A 282 2.09 -22.66 3.94
N PRO A 283 2.69 -22.72 5.15
CA PRO A 283 3.38 -23.94 5.61
C PRO A 283 2.45 -25.16 5.70
N VAL A 284 1.20 -24.98 6.12
CA VAL A 284 0.23 -26.07 6.23
C VAL A 284 -0.15 -26.61 4.85
N LEU A 285 -0.30 -25.74 3.86
CA LEU A 285 -0.53 -26.16 2.48
C LEU A 285 0.72 -26.86 1.91
N THR A 286 1.92 -26.32 2.14
CA THR A 286 3.19 -26.94 1.72
C THR A 286 3.34 -28.34 2.30
N ASP A 287 3.11 -28.52 3.61
CA ASP A 287 3.14 -29.84 4.26
C ASP A 287 2.13 -30.81 3.62
N ALA A 288 0.97 -30.32 3.18
CA ALA A 288 -0.06 -31.14 2.52
C ALA A 288 0.38 -31.58 1.12
N PHE A 289 1.07 -30.73 0.35
CA PHE A 289 1.67 -31.12 -0.93
C PHE A 289 2.84 -32.09 -0.72
N ASP A 290 3.77 -31.80 0.19
CA ASP A 290 4.94 -32.64 0.47
C ASP A 290 4.52 -34.03 1.01
N GLY A 291 3.40 -34.08 1.75
CA GLY A 291 2.78 -35.31 2.24
C GLY A 291 1.92 -36.06 1.22
N ASN A 292 1.85 -35.61 -0.04
CA ASN A 292 0.96 -36.16 -1.09
C ASN A 292 -0.53 -36.20 -0.71
N VAL A 293 -0.95 -35.28 0.17
CA VAL A 293 -2.37 -35.10 0.54
C VAL A 293 -3.11 -34.32 -0.55
N LEU A 294 -2.44 -33.35 -1.17
CA LEU A 294 -2.92 -32.61 -2.34
C LEU A 294 -2.12 -33.01 -3.59
N SER A 295 -2.77 -33.00 -4.76
CA SER A 295 -2.10 -33.19 -6.05
C SER A 295 -1.17 -32.02 -6.33
N LEU A 296 0.04 -32.27 -6.84
CA LEU A 296 1.02 -31.24 -7.17
C LEU A 296 0.62 -30.38 -8.38
N GLU A 297 -0.24 -30.90 -9.26
CA GLU A 297 -0.63 -30.26 -10.51
C GLU A 297 -2.15 -30.39 -10.75
N PHE A 298 -2.68 -29.53 -11.63
CA PHE A 298 -4.03 -29.65 -12.15
C PHE A 298 -4.02 -30.31 -13.53
N ASP A 299 -4.80 -31.36 -13.73
CA ASP A 299 -4.84 -32.10 -15.00
C ASP A 299 -5.76 -31.43 -16.04
N ASN A 300 -6.72 -30.62 -15.60
CA ASN A 300 -7.69 -29.95 -16.47
C ASN A 300 -8.35 -28.75 -15.78
N PHE A 301 -9.05 -27.90 -16.56
CA PHE A 301 -9.71 -26.71 -16.03
C PHE A 301 -10.83 -26.99 -15.02
N ALA A 302 -11.46 -28.18 -15.05
CA ALA A 302 -12.52 -28.51 -14.09
C ALA A 302 -11.97 -28.66 -12.66
N GLU A 303 -10.72 -29.07 -12.50
CA GLU A 303 -10.06 -29.14 -11.18
C GLU A 303 -9.81 -27.75 -10.60
N VAL A 304 -9.44 -26.78 -11.44
CA VAL A 304 -9.36 -25.37 -11.04
C VAL A 304 -10.75 -24.84 -10.65
N HIS A 305 -11.79 -25.19 -11.41
CA HIS A 305 -13.16 -24.79 -11.08
C HIS A 305 -13.64 -25.38 -9.74
N LYS A 306 -13.20 -26.60 -9.42
CA LYS A 306 -13.54 -27.26 -8.16
C LYS A 306 -13.14 -26.42 -6.94
N LEU A 307 -12.08 -25.61 -7.01
CA LEU A 307 -11.61 -24.76 -5.91
C LEU A 307 -12.68 -23.82 -5.34
N TYR A 308 -13.62 -23.36 -6.17
CA TYR A 308 -14.71 -22.45 -5.76
C TYR A 308 -16.12 -23.05 -5.92
N GLU A 309 -16.22 -24.32 -6.33
CA GLU A 309 -17.47 -25.09 -6.41
C GLU A 309 -17.54 -26.15 -5.32
N GLY A 310 -16.62 -27.12 -5.33
CA GLY A 310 -16.53 -28.21 -4.36
C GLY A 310 -15.55 -27.95 -3.21
N GLY A 311 -14.63 -26.99 -3.37
CA GLY A 311 -13.55 -26.70 -2.44
C GLY A 311 -12.39 -27.71 -2.51
N ILE A 312 -11.37 -27.44 -1.69
CA ILE A 312 -10.24 -28.31 -1.42
C ILE A 312 -10.57 -29.11 -0.15
N THR A 313 -10.47 -30.44 -0.24
CA THR A 313 -10.56 -31.32 0.94
C THR A 313 -9.20 -31.42 1.58
N LEU A 314 -9.11 -31.05 2.85
CA LEU A 314 -7.91 -31.25 3.66
C LEU A 314 -8.25 -32.14 4.85
N PRO A 315 -7.37 -33.09 5.23
CA PRO A 315 -7.57 -33.88 6.44
C PRO A 315 -7.64 -33.00 7.69
N THR A 316 -8.42 -33.45 8.69
CA THR A 316 -8.72 -32.66 9.89
C THR A 316 -7.47 -32.13 10.61
N ASN A 317 -6.37 -32.89 10.63
CA ASN A 317 -5.10 -32.50 11.26
C ASN A 317 -4.40 -31.32 10.57
N PHE A 318 -4.70 -31.04 9.29
CA PHE A 318 -4.25 -29.84 8.58
C PHE A 318 -5.22 -28.69 8.81
N LEU A 319 -6.53 -28.94 8.65
CA LEU A 319 -7.55 -27.91 8.82
C LEU A 319 -7.58 -27.30 10.22
N SER A 320 -7.40 -28.11 11.26
CA SER A 320 -7.40 -27.61 12.65
C SER A 320 -6.30 -26.60 12.93
N LYS A 321 -5.21 -26.58 12.13
CA LYS A 321 -4.11 -25.62 12.26
C LYS A 321 -4.48 -24.23 11.74
N ILE A 322 -5.40 -24.14 10.77
CA ILE A 322 -5.73 -22.88 10.07
C ILE A 322 -7.16 -22.40 10.32
N ALA A 323 -8.12 -23.30 10.58
CA ALA A 323 -9.53 -22.97 10.80
C ALA A 323 -9.78 -21.92 11.93
N PRO A 324 -8.99 -21.86 13.01
CA PRO A 324 -9.15 -20.83 14.05
C PRO A 324 -8.74 -19.42 13.61
N LEU A 325 -7.99 -19.29 12.50
CA LEU A 325 -7.47 -18.00 12.04
C LEU A 325 -8.61 -17.14 11.49
N PRO A 326 -8.80 -15.90 11.97
CA PRO A 326 -9.88 -15.03 11.51
C PRO A 326 -9.92 -14.81 9.99
N VAL A 327 -8.74 -14.72 9.35
CA VAL A 327 -8.63 -14.52 7.90
C VAL A 327 -9.18 -15.67 7.08
N ILE A 328 -9.14 -16.91 7.59
CA ILE A 328 -9.58 -18.08 6.83
C ILE A 328 -11.07 -17.99 6.50
N LYS A 329 -11.89 -17.42 7.39
CA LYS A 329 -13.32 -17.22 7.14
C LYS A 329 -13.61 -16.13 6.09
N GLU A 330 -12.67 -15.20 5.89
CA GLU A 330 -12.78 -14.15 4.86
C GLU A 330 -12.32 -14.66 3.49
N ILE A 331 -11.31 -15.54 3.44
CA ILE A 331 -10.77 -16.11 2.20
C ILE A 331 -11.62 -17.30 1.72
N PHE A 332 -12.06 -18.14 2.65
CA PHE A 332 -12.76 -19.39 2.37
C PHE A 332 -14.14 -19.40 3.01
N ARG A 333 -15.14 -19.85 2.23
CA ARG A 333 -16.39 -20.32 2.81
C ARG A 333 -16.13 -21.66 3.49
N THR A 334 -16.46 -21.73 4.77
CA THR A 334 -16.47 -22.97 5.56
C THR A 334 -17.88 -23.14 6.11
N ASP A 335 -18.48 -24.30 5.88
CA ASP A 335 -19.74 -24.76 6.48
C ASP A 335 -19.51 -25.39 7.86
N GLY A 336 -18.28 -25.35 8.38
CA GLY A 336 -17.88 -26.05 9.60
C GLY A 336 -17.37 -27.49 9.35
N GLU A 337 -17.33 -27.97 8.10
CA GLU A 337 -16.78 -29.28 7.71
C GLU A 337 -15.38 -29.19 7.06
N GLN A 338 -14.91 -30.30 6.46
CA GLN A 338 -13.55 -30.54 5.93
C GLN A 338 -13.15 -29.76 4.65
N PHE A 339 -13.87 -28.68 4.28
CA PHE A 339 -13.69 -28.01 2.99
C PHE A 339 -13.18 -26.58 3.12
N LEU A 340 -12.11 -26.26 2.37
CA LEU A 340 -11.72 -24.88 2.07
C LEU A 340 -12.25 -24.51 0.68
N LYS A 341 -13.31 -23.69 0.63
CA LYS A 341 -13.94 -23.29 -0.63
C LYS A 341 -13.75 -21.81 -0.91
N TYR A 342 -13.10 -21.48 -2.03
CA TYR A 342 -12.98 -20.08 -2.45
C TYR A 342 -14.33 -19.50 -2.89
N PRO A 343 -14.56 -18.18 -2.74
CA PRO A 343 -15.69 -17.53 -3.38
C PRO A 343 -15.56 -17.60 -4.92
N PRO A 344 -16.66 -17.83 -5.66
CA PRO A 344 -16.63 -17.87 -7.13
C PRO A 344 -16.12 -16.53 -7.73
N PRO A 345 -15.05 -16.55 -8.55
CA PRO A 345 -14.52 -15.35 -9.20
C PRO A 345 -15.57 -14.67 -10.09
N LYS A 346 -15.67 -13.34 -10.02
CA LYS A 346 -16.68 -12.57 -10.77
C LYS A 346 -16.65 -12.83 -12.28
N VAL A 347 -15.45 -12.94 -12.86
CA VAL A 347 -15.24 -13.19 -14.30
C VAL A 347 -15.88 -14.51 -14.78
N MET A 348 -16.13 -15.46 -13.87
CA MET A 348 -16.68 -16.79 -14.21
C MET A 348 -18.13 -16.99 -13.74
N GLN A 349 -18.76 -16.00 -13.10
CA GLN A 349 -20.10 -16.14 -12.51
C GLN A 349 -21.21 -16.33 -13.55
N VAL A 350 -21.05 -15.73 -14.73
CA VAL A 350 -22.03 -15.83 -15.82
C VAL A 350 -21.61 -16.88 -16.84
N ASN A 351 -20.35 -16.85 -17.27
CA ASN A 351 -19.82 -17.77 -18.28
C ASN A 351 -18.42 -18.25 -17.86
N LYS A 352 -18.29 -19.56 -17.60
CA LYS A 352 -17.05 -20.19 -17.10
C LYS A 352 -15.95 -20.33 -18.15
N SER A 353 -16.25 -20.10 -19.44
CA SER A 353 -15.26 -20.20 -20.52
C SER A 353 -14.99 -18.87 -21.23
N ALA A 354 -15.70 -17.79 -20.88
CA ALA A 354 -15.55 -16.49 -21.54
C ALA A 354 -14.13 -15.91 -21.44
N TRP A 355 -13.41 -16.20 -20.36
CA TRP A 355 -12.02 -15.77 -20.15
C TRP A 355 -11.05 -16.28 -21.24
N MET A 356 -11.41 -17.35 -21.96
CA MET A 356 -10.59 -17.90 -23.06
C MET A 356 -10.81 -17.17 -24.39
N THR A 357 -11.85 -16.34 -24.50
CA THR A 357 -12.19 -15.63 -25.74
C THR A 357 -11.17 -14.53 -26.06
N ASP A 358 -11.07 -14.17 -27.32
CA ASP A 358 -10.21 -13.05 -27.76
C ASP A 358 -10.82 -11.70 -27.36
N GLU A 359 -12.15 -11.62 -27.35
CA GLU A 359 -12.90 -10.47 -26.88
C GLU A 359 -12.59 -10.15 -25.42
N GLU A 360 -12.66 -11.14 -24.52
CA GLU A 360 -12.40 -10.92 -23.10
C GLU A 360 -10.92 -10.60 -22.84
N PHE A 361 -10.01 -11.32 -23.51
CA PHE A 361 -8.56 -11.03 -23.44
C PHE A 361 -8.25 -9.58 -23.82
N ALA A 362 -8.81 -9.09 -24.93
CA ALA A 362 -8.61 -7.69 -25.33
C ALA A 362 -9.36 -6.70 -24.42
N ARG A 363 -10.60 -7.02 -24.00
CA ARG A 363 -11.41 -6.14 -23.14
C ARG A 363 -10.74 -5.91 -21.78
N GLU A 364 -10.09 -6.92 -21.20
CA GLU A 364 -9.40 -6.77 -19.92
C GLU A 364 -8.22 -5.79 -19.97
N THR A 365 -7.62 -5.55 -21.14
CA THR A 365 -6.55 -4.54 -21.28
C THR A 365 -7.01 -3.09 -21.08
N ILE A 366 -8.32 -2.83 -21.13
CA ILE A 366 -8.92 -1.51 -20.93
C ILE A 366 -9.94 -1.46 -19.80
N ALA A 367 -10.41 -2.62 -19.31
CA ALA A 367 -11.45 -2.72 -18.30
C ALA A 367 -11.29 -3.93 -17.36
N GLY A 368 -10.07 -4.49 -17.29
CA GLY A 368 -9.69 -5.57 -16.38
C GLY A 368 -8.89 -5.04 -15.19
N VAL A 369 -8.00 -5.88 -14.67
CA VAL A 369 -7.20 -5.56 -13.47
C VAL A 369 -6.05 -4.59 -13.76
N ASN A 370 -5.57 -4.50 -15.01
CA ASN A 370 -4.44 -3.68 -15.41
C ASN A 370 -4.74 -2.78 -16.64
N PRO A 371 -5.73 -1.87 -16.55
CA PRO A 371 -6.28 -1.15 -17.71
C PRO A 371 -5.43 0.05 -18.16
N ASN A 372 -4.18 0.16 -17.74
CA ASN A 372 -3.36 1.38 -17.84
C ASN A 372 -1.98 1.15 -18.50
N VAL A 373 -1.79 0.04 -19.21
CA VAL A 373 -0.53 -0.27 -19.90
C VAL A 373 -0.64 -0.16 -21.42
N ILE A 374 -1.82 -0.49 -21.98
CA ILE A 374 -2.06 -0.42 -23.43
C ILE A 374 -1.79 0.99 -23.97
N LYS A 375 -1.16 1.04 -25.15
CA LYS A 375 -0.79 2.27 -25.86
C LYS A 375 -1.34 2.27 -27.26
N ILE A 376 -1.54 3.44 -27.83
CA ILE A 376 -1.79 3.56 -29.26
C ILE A 376 -0.52 3.21 -30.04
N LEU A 377 -0.66 2.46 -31.13
CA LEU A 377 0.44 2.23 -32.07
C LEU A 377 0.47 3.38 -33.07
N GLU A 378 1.42 4.29 -32.91
CA GLU A 378 1.63 5.42 -33.80
C GLU A 378 3.00 5.34 -34.50
N PHE A 379 3.08 5.98 -35.66
CA PHE A 379 4.34 6.38 -36.27
C PHE A 379 5.07 7.32 -35.28
N GLU A 380 6.27 6.97 -34.79
CA GLU A 380 7.12 7.85 -34.00
C GLU A 380 7.41 9.13 -34.81
N ARG A 381 6.60 10.17 -34.61
CA ARG A 381 6.96 11.51 -35.04
C ARG A 381 8.21 11.91 -34.26
N THR A 382 9.37 11.73 -34.89
CA THR A 382 10.60 12.32 -34.41
C THR A 382 10.40 13.84 -34.41
N LEU A 383 10.06 14.40 -33.25
CA LEU A 383 9.90 15.83 -33.03
C LEU A 383 11.28 16.49 -33.07
N LEU A 384 11.86 16.58 -34.26
CA LEU A 384 12.96 17.50 -34.54
C LEU A 384 12.38 18.91 -34.71
N PHE A 385 12.06 19.55 -33.59
CA PHE A 385 11.95 21.01 -33.54
C PHE A 385 13.36 21.61 -33.68
N LYS A 386 13.86 21.69 -34.92
CA LYS A 386 14.84 22.70 -35.39
C LYS A 386 15.21 22.45 -36.87
N TYR A 387 14.94 23.46 -37.70
CA TYR A 387 15.34 23.68 -39.11
C TYR A 387 14.47 23.09 -40.24
N GLU A 388 13.66 24.01 -40.79
CA GLU A 388 13.39 24.31 -42.21
C GLU A 388 13.18 23.16 -43.22
N ILE A 389 11.91 23.03 -43.65
CA ILE A 389 11.34 22.86 -45.01
C ILE A 389 11.97 21.84 -45.98
N ALA A 390 13.29 21.69 -46.06
CA ALA A 390 13.96 20.67 -46.88
C ALA A 390 13.78 19.24 -46.31
N ILE A 391 13.64 19.10 -44.99
CA ILE A 391 13.31 17.81 -44.36
C ILE A 391 11.88 17.38 -44.70
N LEU A 392 10.93 18.30 -44.93
CA LEU A 392 9.52 17.96 -45.15
C LEU A 392 9.29 17.11 -46.40
N ILE A 393 10.05 17.33 -47.49
CA ILE A 393 9.93 16.54 -48.73
C ILE A 393 10.59 15.16 -48.56
N HIS A 394 11.69 15.08 -47.80
CA HIS A 394 12.32 13.79 -47.47
C HIS A 394 11.51 12.99 -46.44
N HIS A 395 10.83 13.65 -45.50
CA HIS A 395 9.94 13.05 -44.50
C HIS A 395 8.61 12.60 -45.11
N MET A 396 8.04 13.35 -46.06
CA MET A 396 6.83 12.92 -46.79
C MET A 396 7.07 11.66 -47.62
N LEU A 397 8.30 11.41 -48.06
CA LEU A 397 8.68 10.18 -48.78
C LEU A 397 9.11 9.02 -47.84
N ASN A 398 9.42 9.31 -46.57
CA ASN A 398 9.83 8.33 -45.55
C ASN A 398 8.74 8.04 -44.49
N LEU A 399 7.50 8.52 -44.66
CA LEU A 399 6.31 8.14 -43.87
C LEU A 399 5.98 6.63 -43.92
N SER A 400 6.80 5.83 -44.61
CA SER A 400 6.59 4.42 -44.94
C SER A 400 7.42 3.43 -44.12
N GLN A 401 8.19 3.85 -43.10
CA GLN A 401 9.15 2.96 -42.42
C GLN A 401 9.14 2.98 -40.87
N GLU A 402 7.98 2.93 -40.20
CA GLU A 402 7.99 2.80 -38.72
C GLU A 402 7.08 1.69 -38.18
N PHE A 403 6.51 0.89 -39.07
CA PHE A 403 6.06 -0.46 -38.76
C PHE A 403 7.05 -1.44 -39.39
N PRO A 404 7.60 -2.40 -38.64
CA PRO A 404 7.17 -2.87 -37.31
C PRO A 404 7.72 -2.05 -36.12
N PRO A 405 7.13 -2.20 -34.90
CA PRO A 405 7.61 -1.53 -33.69
C PRO A 405 9.10 -1.78 -33.41
N ARG A 406 9.82 -0.76 -32.92
CA ARG A 406 11.24 -0.84 -32.55
C ARG A 406 11.44 -0.69 -31.04
N SER A 407 12.40 -1.43 -30.50
CA SER A 407 12.84 -1.30 -29.09
C SER A 407 13.68 -0.05 -28.86
N LYS A 408 13.69 0.44 -27.62
CA LYS A 408 14.56 1.53 -27.15
C LYS A 408 15.82 1.04 -26.45
N LEU A 409 16.01 -0.27 -26.37
CA LEU A 409 17.19 -0.89 -25.75
C LEU A 409 18.46 -0.62 -26.57
N ASP A 410 19.60 -0.64 -25.87
CA ASP A 410 20.90 -0.51 -26.51
C ASP A 410 21.19 -1.72 -27.41
N THR A 411 21.20 -1.49 -28.71
CA THR A 411 21.43 -2.51 -29.73
C THR A 411 22.84 -3.11 -29.65
N GLN A 412 23.81 -2.42 -29.04
CA GLN A 412 25.14 -3.02 -28.81
C GLN A 412 25.10 -4.06 -27.69
N ALA A 413 24.29 -3.83 -26.66
CA ALA A 413 24.17 -4.73 -25.52
C ALA A 413 23.24 -5.91 -25.80
N TYR A 414 22.21 -5.71 -26.63
CA TYR A 414 21.14 -6.67 -26.78
C TYR A 414 20.84 -7.07 -28.25
N GLY A 415 21.53 -6.50 -29.25
CA GLY A 415 21.36 -6.83 -30.68
C GLY A 415 20.18 -6.13 -31.37
N ASP A 416 19.70 -6.68 -32.49
CA ASP A 416 18.50 -6.14 -33.17
C ASP A 416 17.23 -6.58 -32.44
N HIS A 417 16.32 -5.65 -32.26
CA HIS A 417 15.07 -5.77 -31.49
C HIS A 417 13.84 -5.30 -32.25
N THR A 418 14.03 -5.01 -33.53
CA THR A 418 12.94 -4.68 -34.43
C THR A 418 11.93 -5.81 -34.37
N SER A 419 10.68 -5.48 -34.03
CA SER A 419 9.62 -6.47 -33.94
C SER A 419 9.50 -7.23 -35.27
N ILE A 420 9.30 -8.54 -35.19
CA ILE A 420 9.15 -9.37 -36.39
C ILE A 420 7.69 -9.47 -36.87
N ILE A 421 6.76 -8.75 -36.23
CA ILE A 421 5.37 -8.67 -36.67
C ILE A 421 5.29 -7.91 -37.99
N THR A 422 5.11 -8.61 -39.10
CA THR A 422 4.91 -8.00 -40.42
C THR A 422 3.46 -7.57 -40.67
N LYS A 423 3.23 -6.80 -41.74
CA LYS A 423 1.90 -6.32 -42.14
C LYS A 423 0.98 -7.47 -42.54
N GLU A 424 1.55 -8.51 -43.16
CA GLU A 424 0.84 -9.70 -43.61
C GLU A 424 0.18 -10.46 -42.45
N HIS A 425 0.73 -10.36 -41.23
CA HIS A 425 0.08 -10.91 -40.05
C HIS A 425 -1.19 -10.14 -39.63
N LEU A 426 -1.24 -8.83 -39.89
CA LEU A 426 -2.28 -7.94 -39.37
C LEU A 426 -3.42 -7.72 -40.36
N GLU A 427 -3.09 -7.39 -41.61
CA GLU A 427 -4.04 -6.95 -42.64
C GLU A 427 -5.24 -7.86 -42.88
N PRO A 428 -5.13 -9.21 -42.81
CA PRO A 428 -6.28 -10.10 -42.97
C PRO A 428 -7.44 -9.80 -42.00
N ASN A 429 -7.14 -9.24 -40.83
CA ASN A 429 -8.10 -9.02 -39.74
C ASN A 429 -8.35 -7.52 -39.43
N LEU A 430 -7.95 -6.60 -40.34
CA LEU A 430 -8.17 -5.15 -40.18
C LEU A 430 -9.49 -4.64 -40.77
N GLY A 431 -10.40 -5.54 -41.18
CA GLY A 431 -11.68 -5.15 -41.79
C GLY A 431 -11.51 -4.39 -43.11
N GLY A 432 -10.51 -4.78 -43.90
CA GLY A 432 -10.22 -4.19 -45.22
C GLY A 432 -9.34 -2.94 -45.21
N LEU A 433 -8.84 -2.51 -44.05
CA LEU A 433 -7.85 -1.43 -43.95
C LEU A 433 -6.42 -1.99 -44.13
N THR A 434 -5.52 -1.19 -44.71
CA THR A 434 -4.07 -1.46 -44.60
C THR A 434 -3.55 -1.09 -43.21
N VAL A 435 -2.36 -1.55 -42.84
CA VAL A 435 -1.73 -1.17 -41.56
C VAL A 435 -1.59 0.36 -41.44
N GLU A 436 -1.18 1.05 -42.50
CA GLU A 436 -1.03 2.51 -42.51
C GLU A 436 -2.37 3.22 -42.30
N GLN A 437 -3.44 2.72 -42.93
CA GLN A 437 -4.78 3.25 -42.75
C GLN A 437 -5.28 3.04 -41.31
N ALA A 438 -5.00 1.89 -40.71
CA ALA A 438 -5.38 1.59 -39.34
C ALA A 438 -4.60 2.45 -38.32
N ILE A 439 -3.29 2.64 -38.51
CA ILE A 439 -2.46 3.53 -37.67
C ILE A 439 -2.93 4.99 -37.81
N SER A 440 -3.07 5.50 -39.03
CA SER A 440 -3.49 6.89 -39.27
C SER A 440 -4.90 7.18 -38.74
N SER A 441 -5.78 6.17 -38.73
CA SER A 441 -7.13 6.24 -38.15
C SER A 441 -7.15 5.98 -36.64
N LYS A 442 -5.99 5.85 -35.98
CA LYS A 442 -5.86 5.59 -34.54
C LYS A 442 -6.58 4.32 -34.08
N LYS A 443 -6.52 3.25 -34.87
CA LYS A 443 -7.21 1.98 -34.62
C LYS A 443 -6.28 0.83 -34.21
N LEU A 444 -4.97 0.99 -34.28
CA LEU A 444 -4.03 -0.01 -33.77
C LEU A 444 -3.52 0.38 -32.39
N PHE A 445 -3.49 -0.61 -31.50
CA PHE A 445 -2.99 -0.48 -30.14
C PHE A 445 -1.98 -1.58 -29.86
N ILE A 446 -1.10 -1.34 -28.90
CA ILE A 446 -0.06 -2.28 -28.49
C ILE A 446 -0.04 -2.43 -26.97
N LEU A 447 0.06 -3.67 -26.51
CA LEU A 447 0.49 -4.01 -25.16
C LEU A 447 1.94 -4.53 -25.27
N ASP A 448 2.89 -3.70 -24.83
CA ASP A 448 4.32 -3.92 -25.03
C ASP A 448 5.02 -4.26 -23.71
N HIS A 449 5.26 -5.56 -23.49
CA HIS A 449 6.01 -6.10 -22.37
C HIS A 449 7.42 -6.53 -22.79
N HIS A 450 7.95 -6.00 -23.89
CA HIS A 450 9.24 -6.42 -24.44
C HIS A 450 10.44 -5.82 -23.69
N ASP A 451 10.57 -4.49 -23.73
CA ASP A 451 11.85 -3.82 -23.43
C ASP A 451 12.32 -3.99 -21.99
N TYR A 452 11.42 -3.95 -21.02
CA TYR A 452 11.82 -4.11 -19.62
C TYR A 452 12.16 -5.58 -19.26
N LEU A 453 11.68 -6.56 -20.04
CA LEU A 453 11.93 -7.98 -19.80
C LEU A 453 13.23 -8.47 -20.42
N ILE A 454 13.62 -7.98 -21.61
CA ILE A 454 14.81 -8.46 -22.34
C ILE A 454 16.07 -8.51 -21.44
N PRO A 455 16.43 -7.47 -20.66
CA PRO A 455 17.59 -7.52 -19.77
C PRO A 455 17.55 -8.60 -18.68
N TYR A 456 16.36 -9.11 -18.36
CA TYR A 456 16.13 -10.10 -17.30
C TYR A 456 15.79 -11.48 -17.84
N LEU A 457 15.43 -11.59 -19.12
CA LEU A 457 14.80 -12.76 -19.71
C LEU A 457 15.67 -14.01 -19.59
N ARG A 458 16.97 -13.91 -19.89
CA ARG A 458 17.93 -15.01 -19.72
C ARG A 458 18.06 -15.45 -18.26
N ARG A 459 18.12 -14.49 -17.32
CA ARG A 459 18.26 -14.77 -15.88
C ARG A 459 17.01 -15.46 -15.32
N ILE A 460 15.82 -15.00 -15.71
CA ILE A 460 14.55 -15.64 -15.33
C ILE A 460 14.50 -17.06 -15.92
N ASN A 461 14.79 -17.22 -17.22
CA ASN A 461 14.72 -18.51 -17.90
C ASN A 461 15.79 -19.51 -17.46
N SER A 462 16.85 -19.06 -16.78
CA SER A 462 17.85 -19.94 -16.15
C SER A 462 17.36 -20.66 -14.90
N ALA A 463 16.26 -20.18 -14.30
CA ALA A 463 15.60 -20.83 -13.18
C ALA A 463 14.66 -21.95 -13.67
N THR A 464 13.84 -22.50 -12.77
CA THR A 464 12.81 -23.49 -13.12
C THR A 464 11.66 -22.88 -13.94
N THR A 465 11.45 -21.57 -13.87
CA THR A 465 10.43 -20.84 -14.62
C THR A 465 10.90 -20.51 -16.04
N LYS A 466 9.94 -20.29 -16.95
CA LYS A 466 10.19 -19.90 -18.35
C LYS A 466 9.21 -18.82 -18.77
N THR A 467 9.69 -17.85 -19.53
CA THR A 467 8.87 -16.78 -20.09
C THR A 467 9.44 -16.27 -21.41
N TYR A 468 8.64 -15.42 -22.04
CA TYR A 468 8.96 -14.64 -23.22
C TYR A 468 8.79 -13.17 -22.89
N ALA A 469 9.51 -12.32 -23.60
CA ALA A 469 9.21 -10.91 -23.67
C ALA A 469 8.13 -10.72 -24.76
N THR A 470 6.95 -10.20 -24.39
CA THR A 470 5.77 -10.24 -25.26
C THR A 470 5.42 -8.89 -25.86
N ARG A 471 4.96 -8.88 -27.11
CA ARG A 471 4.24 -7.73 -27.72
C ARG A 471 2.93 -8.20 -28.30
N THR A 472 1.84 -7.49 -28.01
CA THR A 472 0.51 -7.82 -28.54
C THR A 472 -0.08 -6.64 -29.28
N ILE A 473 -0.51 -6.85 -30.52
CA ILE A 473 -1.20 -5.84 -31.33
C ILE A 473 -2.71 -6.06 -31.27
N PHE A 474 -3.46 -4.99 -31.05
CA PHE A 474 -4.93 -4.99 -31.05
C PHE A 474 -5.47 -4.04 -32.12
N PHE A 475 -6.67 -4.34 -32.60
CA PHE A 475 -7.43 -3.49 -33.50
C PHE A 475 -8.75 -3.05 -32.89
N LEU A 476 -9.05 -1.76 -33.01
CA LEU A 476 -10.34 -1.17 -32.65
C LEU A 476 -11.32 -1.32 -33.80
N LYS A 477 -12.28 -2.23 -33.63
CA LYS A 477 -13.36 -2.48 -34.58
C LYS A 477 -14.34 -1.31 -34.63
N SER A 478 -15.16 -1.28 -35.68
CA SER A 478 -16.23 -0.29 -35.85
C SER A 478 -17.34 -0.36 -34.80
N ASP A 479 -17.51 -1.53 -34.15
CA ASP A 479 -18.44 -1.73 -33.04
C ASP A 479 -17.93 -1.17 -31.70
N GLY A 480 -16.71 -0.63 -31.67
CA GLY A 480 -16.09 -0.04 -30.48
C GLY A 480 -15.34 -1.04 -29.59
N THR A 481 -15.26 -2.32 -29.97
CA THR A 481 -14.53 -3.35 -29.21
C THR A 481 -13.12 -3.58 -29.77
N LEU A 482 -12.21 -3.99 -28.90
CA LEU A 482 -10.85 -4.39 -29.28
C LEU A 482 -10.81 -5.87 -29.65
N THR A 483 -9.98 -6.23 -30.63
CA THR A 483 -9.64 -7.62 -30.96
C THR A 483 -8.13 -7.77 -31.04
N PRO A 484 -7.54 -8.85 -30.50
CA PRO A 484 -6.11 -9.13 -30.70
C PRO A 484 -5.87 -9.53 -32.16
N LEU A 485 -4.71 -9.16 -32.70
CA LEU A 485 -4.31 -9.47 -34.08
C LEU A 485 -3.07 -10.36 -34.16
N ALA A 486 -2.09 -10.13 -33.29
CA ALA A 486 -0.85 -10.86 -33.27
C ALA A 486 -0.17 -10.77 -31.90
N ILE A 487 0.53 -11.82 -31.52
CA ILE A 487 1.41 -11.88 -30.35
C ILE A 487 2.81 -12.26 -30.83
N GLU A 488 3.80 -11.43 -30.52
CA GLU A 488 5.22 -11.75 -30.67
C GLU A 488 5.76 -12.29 -29.33
N LEU A 489 6.36 -13.47 -29.38
CA LEU A 489 7.04 -14.11 -28.25
C LEU A 489 8.56 -14.08 -28.48
N SER A 490 9.25 -13.17 -27.81
CA SER A 490 10.71 -13.03 -27.89
C SER A 490 11.41 -13.85 -26.81
N LYS A 491 12.43 -14.64 -27.18
CA LYS A 491 13.27 -15.45 -26.28
C LYS A 491 14.75 -15.07 -26.39
N PRO A 492 15.59 -15.31 -25.36
CA PRO A 492 17.01 -14.98 -25.41
C PRO A 492 17.72 -15.74 -26.54
N HIS A 493 18.68 -15.10 -27.21
CA HIS A 493 19.52 -15.79 -28.19
C HIS A 493 20.38 -16.86 -27.50
N PRO A 494 20.57 -18.06 -28.06
CA PRO A 494 21.43 -19.07 -27.46
C PRO A 494 22.91 -18.64 -27.29
N GLN A 495 23.40 -17.75 -28.15
CA GLN A 495 24.82 -17.35 -28.19
C GLN A 495 25.21 -16.23 -27.22
N GLY A 496 24.25 -15.40 -26.79
CA GLY A 496 24.54 -14.20 -25.98
C GLY A 496 23.42 -13.18 -26.12
N ASP A 497 23.32 -12.23 -25.20
CA ASP A 497 22.26 -11.21 -25.29
C ASP A 497 22.54 -10.22 -26.43
N GLU A 498 23.80 -9.98 -26.76
CA GLU A 498 24.28 -9.07 -27.82
C GLU A 498 23.85 -9.44 -29.25
N TYR A 499 23.29 -10.63 -29.45
CA TYR A 499 22.87 -11.14 -30.76
C TYR A 499 21.40 -10.85 -31.12
N GLY A 500 20.61 -10.25 -30.23
CA GLY A 500 19.18 -10.01 -30.49
C GLY A 500 18.30 -11.16 -29.98
N PRO A 501 17.12 -10.90 -29.41
CA PRO A 501 16.18 -11.96 -29.10
C PRO A 501 15.74 -12.69 -30.37
N LEU A 502 15.45 -13.99 -30.23
CA LEU A 502 14.75 -14.75 -31.27
C LEU A 502 13.25 -14.60 -31.05
N GLY A 503 12.52 -14.11 -32.06
CA GLY A 503 11.07 -13.95 -32.01
C GLY A 503 10.33 -15.05 -32.77
N GLU A 504 9.11 -15.35 -32.32
CA GLU A 504 8.08 -16.07 -33.08
C GLU A 504 6.77 -15.28 -33.01
N VAL A 505 6.03 -15.19 -34.13
CA VAL A 505 4.74 -14.50 -34.20
C VAL A 505 3.60 -15.51 -34.27
N TYR A 506 2.60 -15.29 -33.43
CA TYR A 506 1.37 -16.08 -33.37
C TYR A 506 0.19 -15.19 -33.70
N VAL A 507 -0.74 -15.71 -34.51
CA VAL A 507 -1.97 -15.02 -34.92
C VAL A 507 -3.19 -15.80 -34.43
N PRO A 508 -4.36 -15.14 -34.24
CA PRO A 508 -5.58 -15.80 -33.81
C PRO A 508 -5.94 -17.03 -34.66
N SER A 509 -6.24 -18.13 -33.99
CA SER A 509 -6.84 -19.33 -34.60
C SER A 509 -7.90 -19.90 -33.66
N SER A 510 -8.98 -20.41 -34.24
CA SER A 510 -10.08 -21.08 -33.53
C SER A 510 -10.15 -22.58 -33.78
N GLU A 511 -9.26 -23.11 -34.63
CA GLU A 511 -9.26 -24.51 -35.05
C GLU A 511 -7.88 -25.16 -34.88
N GLY A 512 -7.88 -26.49 -34.78
CA GLY A 512 -6.66 -27.29 -34.79
C GLY A 512 -5.76 -27.10 -33.56
N VAL A 513 -4.48 -27.47 -33.72
CA VAL A 513 -3.45 -27.28 -32.70
C VAL A 513 -3.11 -25.80 -32.52
N GLU A 514 -3.29 -25.01 -33.58
CA GLU A 514 -3.05 -23.58 -33.66
C GLU A 514 -3.92 -22.80 -32.67
N ALA A 515 -5.17 -23.22 -32.44
CA ALA A 515 -6.03 -22.61 -31.42
C ALA A 515 -5.47 -22.76 -30.00
N TYR A 516 -4.90 -23.93 -29.67
CA TYR A 516 -4.27 -24.16 -28.37
C TYR A 516 -2.94 -23.40 -28.24
N ILE A 517 -2.16 -23.33 -29.31
CA ILE A 517 -0.95 -22.51 -29.38
C ILE A 517 -1.28 -21.03 -29.16
N TRP A 518 -2.35 -20.53 -29.80
CA TRP A 518 -2.84 -19.16 -29.61
C TRP A 518 -3.26 -18.91 -28.15
N LEU A 519 -3.99 -19.84 -27.53
CA LEU A 519 -4.35 -19.76 -26.12
C LEU A 519 -3.11 -19.70 -25.21
N LEU A 520 -2.07 -20.49 -25.51
CA LEU A 520 -0.78 -20.43 -24.78
C LEU A 520 -0.05 -19.10 -25.00
N ALA A 521 -0.05 -18.56 -26.22
CA ALA A 521 0.54 -17.25 -26.50
C ALA A 521 -0.14 -16.16 -25.66
N LYS A 522 -1.49 -16.15 -25.59
CA LYS A 522 -2.24 -15.26 -24.68
C LYS A 522 -1.87 -15.49 -23.22
N ALA A 523 -1.69 -16.74 -22.78
CA ALA A 523 -1.28 -17.04 -21.41
C ALA A 523 0.09 -16.40 -21.07
N TYR A 524 1.08 -16.45 -21.97
CA TYR A 524 2.37 -15.78 -21.76
C TYR A 524 2.24 -14.26 -21.65
N VAL A 525 1.36 -13.64 -22.44
CA VAL A 525 1.04 -12.20 -22.33
C VAL A 525 0.42 -11.90 -20.96
N VAL A 526 -0.56 -12.68 -20.52
CA VAL A 526 -1.21 -12.49 -19.21
C VAL A 526 -0.23 -12.71 -18.06
N VAL A 527 0.73 -13.62 -18.18
CA VAL A 527 1.80 -13.79 -17.18
C VAL A 527 2.69 -12.55 -17.08
N ASN A 528 3.11 -11.98 -18.23
CA ASN A 528 3.87 -10.73 -18.26
C ASN A 528 3.05 -9.59 -17.63
N ASP A 529 1.80 -9.44 -18.06
CA ASP A 529 0.90 -8.39 -17.61
C ASP A 529 0.57 -8.50 -16.12
N SER A 530 0.40 -9.71 -15.60
CA SER A 530 0.16 -9.97 -14.17
C SER A 530 1.36 -9.53 -13.30
N CYS A 531 2.59 -9.78 -13.76
CA CYS A 531 3.78 -9.33 -13.07
C CYS A 531 3.93 -7.80 -13.13
N TYR A 532 3.69 -7.20 -14.30
CA TYR A 532 3.74 -5.75 -14.46
C TYR A 532 2.66 -5.06 -13.61
N HIS A 533 1.43 -5.54 -13.69
CA HIS A 533 0.31 -5.12 -12.86
C HIS A 533 0.71 -5.11 -11.38
N GLN A 534 1.16 -6.26 -10.86
CA GLN A 534 1.37 -6.38 -9.43
C GLN A 534 2.59 -5.56 -8.96
N LEU A 535 3.69 -5.53 -9.72
CA LEU A 535 4.95 -4.94 -9.25
C LEU A 535 5.18 -3.50 -9.71
N VAL A 536 4.43 -3.04 -10.70
CA VAL A 536 4.54 -1.69 -11.27
C VAL A 536 3.23 -0.94 -11.08
N SER A 537 2.15 -1.33 -11.76
CA SER A 537 0.88 -0.59 -11.73
C SER A 537 0.29 -0.49 -10.32
N HIS A 538 0.42 -1.56 -9.53
CA HIS A 538 -0.10 -1.65 -8.18
C HIS A 538 0.98 -1.31 -7.14
N TRP A 539 1.99 -2.15 -6.92
CA TRP A 539 2.99 -1.92 -5.86
C TRP A 539 3.77 -0.61 -6.04
N LEU A 540 4.42 -0.39 -7.20
CA LEU A 540 5.25 0.80 -7.38
C LEU A 540 4.41 2.06 -7.42
N ASN A 541 3.46 2.14 -8.36
CA ASN A 541 2.74 3.37 -8.71
C ASN A 541 1.65 3.76 -7.70
N THR A 542 1.34 2.90 -6.72
CA THR A 542 0.45 3.27 -5.60
C THR A 542 1.14 3.12 -4.25
N HIS A 543 1.50 1.91 -3.83
CA HIS A 543 2.04 1.65 -2.49
C HIS A 543 3.37 2.37 -2.24
N ALA A 544 4.38 2.11 -3.08
CA ALA A 544 5.74 2.60 -2.83
C ALA A 544 5.89 4.11 -3.06
N VAL A 545 5.30 4.65 -4.13
CA VAL A 545 5.40 6.11 -4.42
C VAL A 545 4.58 6.99 -3.48
N VAL A 546 3.51 6.47 -2.87
CA VAL A 546 2.68 7.26 -1.93
C VAL A 546 3.35 7.42 -0.56
N GLU A 547 4.03 6.38 -0.06
CA GLU A 547 4.63 6.37 1.29
C GLU A 547 5.56 7.59 1.58
N PRO A 548 6.44 8.04 0.65
CA PRO A 548 7.20 9.29 0.83
C PRO A 548 6.35 10.53 1.12
N PHE A 549 5.17 10.67 0.50
CA PHE A 549 4.29 11.82 0.73
C PHE A 549 3.63 11.77 2.10
N ILE A 550 3.35 10.57 2.62
CA ILE A 550 2.82 10.38 3.99
C ILE A 550 3.86 10.85 5.00
N ILE A 551 5.11 10.39 4.83
CA ILE A 551 6.24 10.76 5.67
C ILE A 551 6.48 12.27 5.60
N ALA A 552 6.51 12.85 4.39
CA ALA A 552 6.70 14.29 4.21
C ALA A 552 5.60 15.13 4.85
N THR A 553 4.34 14.73 4.67
CA THR A 553 3.17 15.42 5.23
C THR A 553 3.25 15.47 6.75
N ASN A 554 3.47 14.34 7.42
CA ASN A 554 3.57 14.30 8.88
C ASN A 554 4.81 15.04 9.41
N ARG A 555 5.91 15.08 8.66
CA ARG A 555 7.16 15.77 9.07
C ARG A 555 7.13 17.29 8.91
N GLN A 556 6.33 17.81 7.99
CA GLN A 556 6.41 19.21 7.55
C GLN A 556 5.11 19.99 7.70
N LEU A 557 3.97 19.33 7.73
CA LEU A 557 2.66 19.96 7.87
C LEU A 557 2.08 19.63 9.24
N SER A 558 1.92 20.64 10.08
CA SER A 558 1.25 20.48 11.37
C SER A 558 -0.19 19.99 11.17
N VAL A 559 -0.75 19.28 12.15
CA VAL A 559 -2.14 18.79 12.14
C VAL A 559 -3.19 19.88 11.93
N VAL A 560 -2.86 21.14 12.24
CA VAL A 560 -3.74 22.31 11.99
C VAL A 560 -3.58 22.90 10.59
N HIS A 561 -2.64 22.43 9.77
CA HIS A 561 -2.40 22.94 8.43
C HIS A 561 -3.54 22.49 7.48
N PRO A 562 -4.06 23.38 6.60
CA PRO A 562 -5.15 23.02 5.69
C PRO A 562 -4.80 21.84 4.77
N ILE A 563 -3.60 21.85 4.20
CA ILE A 563 -3.12 20.74 3.34
C ILE A 563 -2.90 19.43 4.12
N TYR A 564 -2.53 19.48 5.41
CA TYR A 564 -2.47 18.26 6.21
C TYR A 564 -3.87 17.63 6.30
N LYS A 565 -4.88 18.44 6.66
CA LYS A 565 -6.27 17.98 6.78
C LYS A 565 -6.86 17.48 5.46
N LEU A 566 -6.45 18.09 4.34
CA LEU A 566 -6.83 17.66 3.00
C LEU A 566 -6.24 16.28 2.66
N LEU A 567 -4.95 16.08 2.90
CA LEU A 567 -4.22 14.89 2.44
C LEU A 567 -4.34 13.70 3.38
N PHE A 568 -4.35 13.93 4.70
CA PHE A 568 -4.28 12.87 5.72
C PHE A 568 -5.32 11.75 5.55
N PRO A 569 -6.60 12.00 5.22
CA PRO A 569 -7.57 10.94 5.00
C PRO A 569 -7.20 9.97 3.87
N HIS A 570 -6.43 10.42 2.88
CA HIS A 570 -6.00 9.63 1.73
C HIS A 570 -4.80 8.72 2.01
N TYR A 571 -4.21 8.82 3.20
CA TYR A 571 -3.01 8.05 3.60
C TYR A 571 -3.32 6.89 4.54
N ARG A 572 -4.58 6.77 4.96
CA ARG A 572 -5.03 5.78 5.93
C ARG A 572 -4.57 4.38 5.51
N ASP A 573 -3.98 3.67 6.46
CA ASP A 573 -3.49 2.30 6.37
C ASP A 573 -2.34 2.04 5.38
N THR A 574 -1.93 3.00 4.54
CA THR A 574 -0.87 2.78 3.53
C THR A 574 0.48 2.42 4.15
N MET A 575 0.97 3.16 5.16
CA MET A 575 2.24 2.80 5.83
C MET A 575 2.15 1.45 6.54
N ASN A 576 0.97 1.11 7.08
CA ASN A 576 0.74 -0.15 7.78
C ASN A 576 0.82 -1.34 6.82
N ILE A 577 0.03 -1.33 5.74
CA ILE A 577 0.09 -2.39 4.72
C ILE A 577 1.47 -2.47 4.07
N ASN A 578 2.13 -1.35 3.77
CA ASN A 578 3.48 -1.36 3.19
C ASN A 578 4.50 -2.01 4.13
N SER A 579 4.42 -1.71 5.42
CA SER A 579 5.33 -2.31 6.42
C SER A 579 5.17 -3.83 6.50
N LEU A 580 3.94 -4.33 6.41
CA LEU A 580 3.65 -5.76 6.41
C LEU A 580 3.97 -6.43 5.08
N ALA A 581 3.77 -5.73 3.96
CA ALA A 581 4.20 -6.16 2.65
C ALA A 581 5.72 -6.38 2.61
N ARG A 582 6.51 -5.44 3.14
CA ARG A 582 7.97 -5.60 3.26
C ARG A 582 8.38 -6.79 4.12
N LYS A 583 7.53 -7.23 5.06
CA LYS A 583 7.81 -8.38 5.93
C LYS A 583 7.41 -9.73 5.34
N ALA A 584 6.30 -9.80 4.59
CA ALA A 584 5.67 -11.07 4.21
C ALA A 584 5.33 -11.22 2.72
N LEU A 585 5.21 -10.12 1.97
CA LEU A 585 4.78 -10.12 0.57
C LEU A 585 5.98 -10.01 -0.38
N VAL A 586 6.77 -8.94 -0.24
CA VAL A 586 7.84 -8.55 -1.17
C VAL A 586 9.26 -8.79 -0.62
N ASN A 587 9.38 -9.39 0.56
CA ASN A 587 10.66 -9.83 1.09
C ASN A 587 11.23 -11.01 0.29
N ALA A 588 12.52 -11.28 0.48
CA ALA A 588 13.17 -12.49 0.02
C ALA A 588 12.38 -13.72 0.48
N ASP A 589 12.03 -14.59 -0.47
CA ASP A 589 11.23 -15.79 -0.25
C ASP A 589 9.80 -15.51 0.28
N GLY A 590 9.32 -14.28 0.12
CA GLY A 590 7.94 -13.86 0.40
C GLY A 590 6.96 -14.35 -0.66
N ILE A 591 5.67 -14.02 -0.48
CA ILE A 591 4.59 -14.50 -1.34
C ILE A 591 4.83 -14.15 -2.82
N ILE A 592 5.22 -12.91 -3.13
CA ILE A 592 5.46 -12.48 -4.53
C ILE A 592 6.56 -13.32 -5.17
N GLU A 593 7.70 -13.49 -4.51
CA GLU A 593 8.83 -14.21 -5.11
C GLU A 593 8.51 -15.70 -5.34
N LYS A 594 7.59 -16.26 -4.55
CA LYS A 594 7.15 -17.65 -4.66
C LYS A 594 6.06 -17.89 -5.70
N THR A 595 5.28 -16.86 -6.03
CA THR A 595 4.04 -17.02 -6.83
C THR A 595 4.03 -16.26 -8.15
N PHE A 596 4.95 -15.30 -8.35
CA PHE A 596 5.06 -14.52 -9.58
C PHE A 596 6.36 -14.83 -10.34
N LEU A 597 6.27 -14.76 -11.66
CA LEU A 597 7.36 -15.12 -12.58
C LEU A 597 8.67 -14.38 -12.33
N TRP A 598 8.64 -13.09 -12.00
CA TRP A 598 9.87 -12.30 -11.77
C TRP A 598 10.67 -12.82 -10.56
N GLY A 599 10.04 -13.57 -9.66
CA GLY A 599 10.68 -14.24 -8.54
C GLY A 599 11.58 -13.30 -7.74
N ARG A 600 12.82 -13.72 -7.49
CA ARG A 600 13.82 -12.93 -6.75
C ARG A 600 14.23 -11.60 -7.39
N TYR A 601 13.86 -11.35 -8.65
CA TYR A 601 14.14 -10.11 -9.37
C TYR A 601 12.97 -9.11 -9.29
N ALA A 602 11.84 -9.49 -8.68
CA ALA A 602 10.60 -8.72 -8.66
C ALA A 602 10.80 -7.22 -8.32
N LEU A 603 11.42 -6.93 -7.19
CA LEU A 603 11.58 -5.57 -6.70
C LEU A 603 12.75 -4.84 -7.37
N GLU A 604 13.77 -5.58 -7.83
CA GLU A 604 14.86 -5.02 -8.65
C GLU A 604 14.33 -4.49 -9.98
N MET A 605 13.50 -5.26 -10.68
CA MET A 605 12.87 -4.86 -11.94
C MET A 605 11.92 -3.68 -11.76
N SER A 606 11.14 -3.68 -10.68
CA SER A 606 10.33 -2.52 -10.28
C SER A 606 11.20 -1.25 -10.12
N ALA A 607 12.40 -1.37 -9.52
CA ALA A 607 13.32 -0.25 -9.38
C ALA A 607 14.00 0.19 -10.69
N VAL A 608 14.22 -0.73 -11.63
CA VAL A 608 14.67 -0.36 -12.99
C VAL A 608 13.59 0.45 -13.71
N ILE A 609 12.33 0.01 -13.65
CA ILE A 609 11.19 0.70 -14.28
C ILE A 609 10.92 2.07 -13.62
N TYR A 610 11.15 2.20 -12.31
CA TYR A 610 11.02 3.47 -11.60
C TYR A 610 11.91 4.59 -12.16
N LYS A 611 12.98 4.29 -12.90
CA LYS A 611 13.84 5.30 -13.55
C LYS A 611 13.08 6.23 -14.48
N ASP A 612 12.04 5.71 -15.13
CA ASP A 612 11.20 6.45 -16.09
C ASP A 612 9.90 6.96 -15.45
N TRP A 613 9.73 6.76 -14.14
CA TRP A 613 8.55 7.23 -13.42
C TRP A 613 8.58 8.76 -13.30
N SER A 614 7.43 9.38 -13.59
CA SER A 614 7.23 10.82 -13.48
C SER A 614 5.91 11.10 -12.76
N LEU A 615 5.98 11.95 -11.73
CA LEU A 615 4.79 12.40 -10.99
C LEU A 615 3.79 13.10 -11.92
N HIS A 616 4.28 13.88 -12.89
CA HIS A 616 3.43 14.61 -13.84
C HIS A 616 2.58 13.66 -14.70
N ASP A 617 3.15 12.50 -15.04
CA ASP A 617 2.50 11.52 -15.89
C ASP A 617 1.48 10.67 -15.12
N GLN A 618 1.43 10.75 -13.78
CA GLN A 618 0.43 10.02 -12.98
C GLN A 618 -0.95 10.69 -13.00
N ALA A 619 -1.04 11.93 -13.48
CA ALA A 619 -2.33 12.56 -13.71
C ALA A 619 -3.05 11.83 -14.84
N LEU A 620 -4.25 11.29 -14.59
CA LEU A 620 -4.99 10.47 -15.55
C LEU A 620 -5.07 11.08 -16.97
N PRO A 621 -5.36 12.38 -17.16
CA PRO A 621 -5.35 12.97 -18.50
C PRO A 621 -3.98 12.93 -19.19
N ASN A 622 -2.90 13.12 -18.44
CA ASN A 622 -1.54 13.11 -18.98
C ASN A 622 -1.10 11.68 -19.31
N ASP A 623 -1.42 10.72 -18.44
CA ASP A 623 -1.19 9.29 -18.68
C ASP A 623 -1.86 8.83 -19.98
N LEU A 624 -3.14 9.18 -20.17
CA LEU A 624 -3.91 8.85 -21.37
C LEU A 624 -3.39 9.51 -22.65
N VAL A 625 -2.71 10.66 -22.56
CA VAL A 625 -2.10 11.33 -23.72
C VAL A 625 -0.71 10.77 -24.02
N LYS A 626 0.00 10.31 -22.98
CA LYS A 626 1.33 9.70 -23.10
C LYS A 626 1.28 8.31 -23.72
N ARG A 627 0.23 7.54 -23.40
CA ARG A 627 -0.05 6.21 -23.94
C ARG A 627 -0.86 6.31 -25.21
#